data_AF-A0A9E2N5V6-F1
#
_entry.id   AF-A0A9E2N5V6-F1
#
_cell.length_a   1.000
_cell.length_b   1.000
_cell.length_c   1.000
_cell.angle_alpha   90.00
_cell.angle_beta   90.00
_cell.angle_gamma   90.00
#
_symmetry.space_group_name_H-M   'P 1'
#
loop_
_entity.id
_entity.type
_entity.pdbx_description
1 polymer ?
#
loop_
_entity_poly.entity_id
_entity_poly.type
_entity_poly.pdbx_seq_one_letter_code
_entity_poly.pdbx_strand_id
1 'polypeptide(L)'
;MAGYDPRALRRNPEFNEILRVMRRTWSDLRAAKSYNEIRGHAAVLQAHIETLLDEPEHVCDLASGPATLRPMNLPEAGDQGPRYLDEGPFDQPGPDRGRFFYYTYNGEVTKLFKEPGDGYYPMRLSGYWVWMLEKRYAGRLETRNHLASDSAFERIRPRIKTPPPEAKGQWVILMDPRGIYDGRAARRAGLTTDYRRAVRTADRLTEWLEIRFVVAALAAKIHTH
;
A
#
# COMPACT_ATOMS: atom_id res chain seq x y z
N MET A 1 2.25 14.02 14.86
CA MET A 1 3.21 12.99 14.40
C MET A 1 4.58 13.59 14.63
N ALA A 2 5.12 13.52 15.85
CA ALA A 2 6.37 14.19 16.18
C ALA A 2 7.55 13.24 15.89
N GLY A 3 8.42 13.63 14.95
CA GLY A 3 9.75 13.03 14.79
C GLY A 3 10.14 12.55 13.38
N TYR A 4 9.19 12.26 12.50
CA TYR A 4 9.47 11.83 11.13
C TYR A 4 8.74 12.74 10.15
N ASP A 5 9.44 13.22 9.13
CA ASP A 5 8.89 13.98 8.01
C ASP A 5 9.16 13.20 6.71
N PRO A 6 8.12 12.68 6.01
CA PRO A 6 8.31 11.92 4.79
C PRO A 6 8.78 12.78 3.61
N ARG A 7 8.74 14.12 3.74
CA ARG A 7 9.30 15.08 2.77
C ARG A 7 10.78 15.38 3.01
N ALA A 8 11.32 15.04 4.18
CA ALA A 8 12.72 15.27 4.47
C ALA A 8 13.59 14.32 3.63
N LEU A 9 14.66 14.88 3.03
CA LEU A 9 15.67 14.08 2.37
C LEU A 9 16.35 13.18 3.40
N ARG A 10 16.53 11.92 3.03
CA ARG A 10 17.31 10.95 3.81
C ARG A 10 18.28 10.23 2.90
N ARG A 11 19.34 9.69 3.50
CA ARG A 11 20.29 8.86 2.77
C ARG A 11 19.55 7.66 2.15
N ASN A 12 19.86 7.39 0.88
CA ASN A 12 19.32 6.24 0.17
C ASN A 12 19.75 4.95 0.90
N PRO A 13 18.80 4.08 1.31
CA PRO A 13 19.13 2.90 2.09
C PRO A 13 19.88 1.86 1.24
N GLU A 14 19.66 1.87 -0.08
CA GLU A 14 20.31 0.98 -1.04
C GLU A 14 21.82 1.20 -1.09
N PHE A 15 22.31 2.42 -0.81
CA PHE A 15 23.75 2.71 -0.78
C PHE A 15 24.52 1.77 0.14
N ASN A 16 24.01 1.51 1.34
CA ASN A 16 24.72 0.65 2.30
C ASN A 16 24.71 -0.82 1.87
N GLU A 17 23.66 -1.25 1.18
CA GLU A 17 23.57 -2.61 0.64
C GLU A 17 24.52 -2.78 -0.55
N ILE A 18 24.49 -1.86 -1.52
CA ILE A 18 25.39 -1.85 -2.66
C ILE A 18 26.86 -1.84 -2.20
N LEU A 19 27.21 -0.95 -1.26
CA LEU A 19 28.57 -0.90 -0.70
C LEU A 19 28.96 -2.21 0.01
N ARG A 20 28.02 -2.87 0.70
CA ARG A 20 28.28 -4.16 1.35
C ARG A 20 28.58 -5.25 0.33
N VAL A 21 27.79 -5.32 -0.74
CA VAL A 21 27.99 -6.28 -1.84
C VAL A 21 29.31 -6.01 -2.55
N MET A 22 29.62 -4.74 -2.88
CA MET A 22 30.90 -4.36 -3.49
C MET A 22 32.11 -4.79 -2.65
N ARG A 23 32.09 -4.58 -1.33
CA ARG A 23 33.18 -5.01 -0.43
C ARG A 23 33.36 -6.52 -0.42
N ARG A 24 32.25 -7.27 -0.42
CA ARG A 24 32.28 -8.74 -0.51
C ARG A 24 32.87 -9.19 -1.85
N THR A 25 32.35 -8.69 -2.96
CA THR A 25 32.84 -9.02 -4.31
C THR A 25 34.31 -8.67 -4.49
N TRP A 26 34.77 -7.56 -3.91
CA TRP A 26 36.19 -7.19 -3.90
C TRP A 26 37.05 -8.20 -3.12
N SER A 27 36.57 -8.66 -1.95
CA SER A 27 37.26 -9.70 -1.18
C SER A 27 37.36 -11.00 -1.98
N ASP A 28 36.27 -11.41 -2.63
CA ASP A 28 36.22 -12.62 -3.46
C ASP A 28 37.16 -12.50 -4.66
N LEU A 29 37.19 -11.34 -5.32
CA LEU A 29 38.11 -11.02 -6.41
C LEU A 29 39.58 -11.15 -5.98
N ARG A 30 39.94 -10.66 -4.78
CA ARG A 30 41.31 -10.77 -4.25
C ARG A 30 41.72 -12.21 -3.92
N ALA A 31 40.76 -13.06 -3.55
CA ALA A 31 41.00 -14.45 -3.20
C ALA A 31 40.97 -15.41 -4.42
N ALA A 32 40.47 -14.94 -5.57
CA ALA A 32 40.34 -15.71 -6.79
C ALA A 32 41.70 -16.23 -7.29
N LYS A 33 41.73 -17.49 -7.74
CA LYS A 33 42.97 -18.16 -8.18
C LYS A 33 43.01 -18.42 -9.68
N SER A 34 41.85 -18.40 -10.35
CA SER A 34 41.75 -18.59 -11.79
C SER A 34 41.41 -17.29 -12.53
N TYR A 35 41.85 -17.18 -13.78
CA TYR A 35 41.53 -16.05 -14.64
C TYR A 35 40.02 -15.88 -14.87
N ASN A 36 39.28 -17.00 -14.95
CA ASN A 36 37.83 -16.96 -15.11
C ASN A 36 37.12 -16.39 -13.88
N GLU A 37 37.53 -16.77 -12.68
CA GLU A 37 36.99 -16.21 -11.43
C GLU A 37 37.31 -14.71 -11.32
N ILE A 38 38.56 -14.31 -11.64
CA ILE A 38 38.97 -12.90 -11.65
C ILE A 38 38.08 -12.09 -12.60
N ARG A 39 37.90 -12.56 -13.83
CA ARG A 39 37.03 -11.90 -14.82
C ARG A 39 35.58 -11.82 -14.35
N GLY A 40 35.06 -12.90 -13.77
CA GLY A 40 33.69 -12.96 -13.25
C GLY A 40 33.45 -11.94 -12.13
N HIS A 41 34.29 -11.95 -11.09
CA HIS A 41 34.15 -11.02 -9.98
C HIS A 41 34.39 -9.56 -10.38
N ALA A 42 35.32 -9.30 -11.32
CA ALA A 42 35.54 -7.96 -11.85
C ALA A 42 34.30 -7.41 -12.57
N ALA A 43 33.63 -8.23 -13.39
CA ALA A 43 32.39 -7.83 -14.07
C ALA A 43 31.25 -7.53 -13.08
N VAL A 44 31.08 -8.36 -12.05
CA VAL A 44 30.09 -8.12 -10.99
C VAL A 44 30.40 -6.84 -10.22
N LEU A 45 31.67 -6.60 -9.87
CA LEU A 45 32.06 -5.38 -9.18
C LEU A 45 31.81 -4.14 -10.03
N GLN A 46 32.12 -4.19 -11.33
CA GLN A 46 31.83 -3.11 -12.28
C GLN A 46 30.33 -2.80 -12.32
N ALA A 47 29.47 -3.81 -12.46
CA ALA A 47 28.01 -3.62 -12.48
C ALA A 47 27.48 -2.94 -11.21
N HIS A 48 28.04 -3.26 -10.04
CA HIS A 48 27.65 -2.59 -8.79
C HIS A 48 28.20 -1.17 -8.64
N ILE A 49 29.37 -0.86 -9.23
CA ILE A 49 29.87 0.52 -9.30
C ILE A 49 28.95 1.36 -10.18
N GLU A 50 28.57 0.84 -11.35
CA GLU A 50 27.63 1.51 -12.26
C GLU A 50 26.29 1.76 -11.56
N THR A 51 25.74 0.74 -10.89
CA THR A 51 24.51 0.88 -10.09
C THR A 51 24.65 1.96 -8.99
N LEU A 52 25.79 2.02 -8.29
CA LEU A 52 26.02 3.02 -7.24
C LEU A 52 26.06 4.46 -7.81
N LEU A 53 26.61 4.63 -9.01
CA LEU A 53 26.71 5.94 -9.68
C LEU A 53 25.35 6.42 -10.18
N ASP A 54 24.47 5.50 -10.56
CA ASP A 54 23.11 5.82 -11.04
C ASP A 54 22.12 6.08 -9.90
N GLU A 55 22.37 5.53 -8.70
CA GLU A 55 21.51 5.71 -7.54
C GLU A 55 21.67 7.10 -6.89
N PRO A 56 20.58 7.83 -6.61
CA PRO A 56 20.67 9.12 -5.94
C PRO A 56 21.15 8.95 -4.49
N GLU A 57 22.08 9.81 -4.04
CA GLU A 57 22.61 9.78 -2.67
C GLU A 57 21.50 9.97 -1.62
N HIS A 58 20.53 10.81 -1.94
CA HIS A 58 19.41 11.16 -1.08
C HIS A 58 18.08 10.85 -1.77
N VAL A 59 17.16 10.28 -1.02
CA VAL A 59 15.80 9.97 -1.45
C VAL A 59 14.79 10.61 -0.51
N CYS A 60 13.59 10.82 -1.03
CA CYS A 60 12.44 11.28 -0.27
C CYS A 60 11.43 10.13 -0.15
N ASP A 61 10.77 9.99 0.99
CA ASP A 61 9.81 8.91 1.19
C ASP A 61 8.42 9.24 0.61
N LEU A 62 8.15 10.52 0.33
CA LEU A 62 6.97 11.00 -0.36
C LEU A 62 7.38 11.54 -1.73
N ALA A 63 6.94 10.88 -2.79
CA ALA A 63 7.15 11.29 -4.17
C ALA A 63 5.93 12.06 -4.69
N SER A 64 6.20 13.02 -5.58
CA SER A 64 5.15 13.82 -6.23
C SER A 64 4.40 13.00 -7.28
N GLY A 65 3.11 13.30 -7.43
CA GLY A 65 2.20 12.62 -8.35
C GLY A 65 1.56 11.37 -7.73
N PRO A 66 0.31 11.02 -8.11
CA PRO A 66 -0.26 9.73 -7.77
C PRO A 66 0.48 8.60 -8.51
N ALA A 67 0.66 7.45 -7.85
CA ALA A 67 1.14 6.26 -8.52
C ALA A 67 0.12 5.77 -9.57
N THR A 68 0.61 5.15 -10.65
CA THR A 68 -0.26 4.53 -11.66
C THR A 68 -0.94 3.31 -11.05
N LEU A 69 -2.28 3.28 -11.09
CA LEU A 69 -3.06 2.12 -10.65
C LEU A 69 -2.72 0.92 -11.54
N ARG A 70 -2.41 -0.21 -10.92
CA ARG A 70 -2.35 -1.46 -11.68
C ARG A 70 -3.76 -1.98 -11.90
N PRO A 71 -4.03 -2.57 -13.08
CA PRO A 71 -5.29 -3.26 -13.29
C PRO A 71 -5.43 -4.36 -12.24
N MET A 72 -6.54 -4.32 -11.51
CA MET A 72 -6.89 -5.41 -10.62
C MET A 72 -7.51 -6.52 -11.45
N ASN A 73 -7.01 -7.75 -11.27
CA ASN A 73 -7.61 -8.94 -11.86
C ASN A 73 -8.79 -9.40 -11.01
N LEU A 74 -9.82 -8.57 -10.92
CA LEU A 74 -11.07 -8.95 -10.29
C LEU A 74 -11.87 -9.81 -11.29
N PRO A 75 -12.32 -11.01 -10.92
CA PRO A 75 -13.28 -11.73 -11.75
C PRO A 75 -14.52 -10.85 -11.94
N GLU A 76 -15.02 -10.79 -13.17
CA GLU A 76 -16.24 -10.04 -13.48
C GLU A 76 -17.37 -10.52 -12.55
N ALA A 77 -18.23 -9.59 -12.12
CA ALA A 77 -19.46 -9.95 -11.44
C ALA A 77 -20.29 -10.81 -12.39
N GLY A 78 -20.34 -12.13 -12.18
CA GLY A 78 -21.31 -12.98 -12.88
C GLY A 78 -22.74 -12.58 -12.52
N ASP A 79 -23.74 -13.22 -13.13
CA ASP A 79 -25.17 -12.85 -12.95
C ASP A 79 -25.66 -12.85 -11.48
N GLN A 80 -24.94 -13.52 -10.57
CA GLN A 80 -25.24 -13.58 -9.14
C GLN A 80 -24.36 -12.65 -8.27
N GLY A 81 -23.49 -11.85 -8.87
CA GLY A 81 -22.60 -10.92 -8.16
C GLY A 81 -23.23 -9.57 -7.83
N PRO A 82 -22.59 -8.77 -6.96
CA PRO A 82 -23.05 -7.42 -6.70
C PRO A 82 -22.95 -6.57 -7.97
N ARG A 83 -23.97 -5.75 -8.21
CA ARG A 83 -23.95 -4.76 -9.29
C ARG A 83 -23.01 -3.62 -8.90
N TYR A 84 -21.79 -3.67 -9.41
CA TYR A 84 -20.80 -2.62 -9.20
C TYR A 84 -21.24 -1.31 -9.86
N LEU A 85 -21.01 -0.22 -9.14
CA LEU A 85 -21.07 1.14 -9.65
C LEU A 85 -19.80 1.44 -10.46
N ASP A 86 -19.81 2.52 -11.23
CA ASP A 86 -18.60 2.95 -11.97
C ASP A 86 -17.52 3.59 -11.09
N GLU A 87 -17.83 3.82 -9.81
CA GLU A 87 -16.99 4.52 -8.84
C GLU A 87 -16.29 3.55 -7.88
N GLY A 88 -15.02 3.82 -7.58
CA GLY A 88 -14.26 3.19 -6.51
C GLY A 88 -14.47 3.86 -5.15
N PRO A 89 -14.03 3.22 -4.05
CA PRO A 89 -14.19 3.76 -2.71
C PRO A 89 -13.49 5.11 -2.50
N PHE A 90 -12.43 5.38 -3.26
CA PHE A 90 -11.59 6.58 -3.14
C PHE A 90 -12.03 7.74 -4.05
N ASP A 91 -12.98 7.56 -4.97
CA ASP A 91 -13.26 8.58 -5.99
C ASP A 91 -14.06 9.77 -5.46
N GLN A 92 -15.13 9.49 -4.69
CA GLN A 92 -15.99 10.53 -4.12
C GLN A 92 -15.54 10.94 -2.70
N PRO A 93 -15.22 12.22 -2.43
CA PRO A 93 -14.84 12.69 -1.11
C PRO A 93 -16.04 12.85 -0.17
N GLY A 94 -15.77 12.94 1.13
CA GLY A 94 -16.76 13.29 2.15
C GLY A 94 -17.51 12.11 2.75
N PRO A 95 -18.57 12.38 3.54
CA PRO A 95 -19.41 11.36 4.17
C PRO A 95 -20.15 10.51 3.13
N ASP A 96 -20.29 9.22 3.40
CA ASP A 96 -21.01 8.27 2.54
C ASP A 96 -21.74 7.24 3.42
N ARG A 97 -22.80 6.62 2.90
CA ARG A 97 -23.57 5.55 3.57
C ARG A 97 -24.26 4.66 2.55
N GLY A 98 -24.43 3.38 2.90
CA GLY A 98 -25.14 2.42 2.06
C GLY A 98 -24.41 2.10 0.75
N ARG A 99 -23.09 2.34 0.71
CA ARG A 99 -22.22 1.91 -0.38
C ARG A 99 -21.13 1.01 0.19
N PHE A 100 -20.94 -0.14 -0.41
CA PHE A 100 -20.08 -1.20 0.07
C PHE A 100 -19.01 -1.54 -0.96
N PHE A 101 -17.93 -2.15 -0.51
CA PHE A 101 -16.87 -2.69 -1.35
C PHE A 101 -16.24 -3.89 -0.65
N TYR A 102 -15.64 -4.78 -1.41
CA TYR A 102 -14.81 -5.84 -0.85
C TYR A 102 -13.37 -5.35 -0.70
N TYR A 103 -12.75 -5.74 0.41
CA TYR A 103 -11.35 -5.52 0.72
C TYR A 103 -10.71 -6.86 1.06
N THR A 104 -9.65 -7.23 0.37
CA THR A 104 -8.99 -8.53 0.53
C THR A 104 -7.80 -8.45 1.48
N TYR A 105 -7.28 -9.61 1.92
CA TYR A 105 -6.06 -9.67 2.73
C TYR A 105 -4.83 -9.02 2.05
N ASN A 106 -4.68 -9.15 0.73
CA ASN A 106 -3.58 -8.54 -0.03
C ASN A 106 -3.81 -7.04 -0.32
N GLY A 107 -4.97 -6.48 0.05
CA GLY A 107 -5.28 -5.06 -0.04
C GLY A 107 -5.95 -4.64 -1.34
N GLU A 108 -6.43 -5.57 -2.15
CA GLU A 108 -7.27 -5.26 -3.30
C GLU A 108 -8.63 -4.73 -2.85
N VAL A 109 -9.19 -3.80 -3.63
CA VAL A 109 -10.49 -3.17 -3.36
C VAL A 109 -11.36 -3.24 -4.59
N THR A 110 -12.63 -3.60 -4.43
CA THR A 110 -13.58 -3.55 -5.56
C THR A 110 -14.10 -2.13 -5.80
N LYS A 111 -14.80 -1.94 -6.92
CA LYS A 111 -15.71 -0.81 -7.07
C LYS A 111 -16.84 -0.86 -6.01
N LEU A 112 -17.49 0.28 -5.80
CA LEU A 112 -18.60 0.40 -4.86
C LEU A 112 -19.86 -0.31 -5.36
N PHE A 113 -20.73 -0.74 -4.45
CA PHE A 113 -22.05 -1.32 -4.75
C PHE A 113 -23.07 -0.96 -3.64
N LYS A 114 -24.39 -0.96 -3.94
CA LYS A 114 -25.42 -0.39 -3.03
C LYS A 114 -26.07 -1.40 -2.08
N GLU A 115 -26.17 -2.66 -2.46
CA GLU A 115 -26.78 -3.71 -1.64
C GLU A 115 -25.69 -4.56 -1.03
N PRO A 116 -25.74 -4.92 0.27
CA PRO A 116 -24.81 -5.92 0.80
C PRO A 116 -24.97 -7.19 -0.04
N GLY A 117 -24.01 -7.45 -0.93
CA GLY A 117 -24.04 -8.62 -1.79
C GLY A 117 -24.12 -9.88 -0.95
N ASP A 118 -24.68 -10.95 -1.51
CA ASP A 118 -24.66 -12.25 -0.83
C ASP A 118 -23.21 -12.57 -0.42
N GLY A 119 -23.00 -12.91 0.85
CA GLY A 119 -21.68 -13.21 1.40
C GLY A 119 -21.00 -14.37 0.69
N TYR A 120 -21.77 -15.13 -0.12
CA TYR A 120 -21.32 -16.21 -0.98
C TYR A 120 -20.96 -15.78 -2.42
N TYR A 121 -20.76 -14.49 -2.69
CA TYR A 121 -20.04 -14.07 -3.90
C TYR A 121 -18.54 -13.90 -3.57
N PRO A 122 -17.75 -15.00 -3.47
CA PRO A 122 -16.33 -14.84 -3.35
C PRO A 122 -15.85 -14.30 -4.70
N MET A 123 -15.08 -13.21 -4.66
CA MET A 123 -13.87 -13.23 -5.47
C MET A 123 -13.24 -14.61 -5.22
N ARG A 124 -13.29 -15.52 -6.21
CA ARG A 124 -12.83 -16.92 -6.11
C ARG A 124 -11.30 -16.97 -5.97
N LEU A 125 -10.77 -16.30 -4.96
CA LEU A 125 -9.41 -16.41 -4.49
C LEU A 125 -9.45 -17.47 -3.39
N SER A 126 -9.40 -18.75 -3.78
CA SER A 126 -9.33 -19.86 -2.82
C SER A 126 -8.22 -19.58 -1.77
N GLY A 127 -8.56 -19.72 -0.49
CA GLY A 127 -7.62 -19.56 0.64
C GLY A 127 -7.47 -18.16 1.24
N TYR A 128 -8.31 -17.17 0.91
CA TYR A 128 -8.16 -15.80 1.41
C TYR A 128 -9.36 -15.27 2.22
N TRP A 129 -9.10 -14.35 3.14
CA TRP A 129 -10.14 -13.62 3.85
C TRP A 129 -10.57 -12.41 3.02
N VAL A 130 -11.87 -12.24 2.83
CA VAL A 130 -12.47 -11.07 2.18
C VAL A 130 -13.37 -10.35 3.17
N TRP A 131 -13.17 -9.05 3.33
CA TRP A 131 -14.01 -8.21 4.17
C TRP A 131 -14.95 -7.40 3.30
N MET A 132 -16.25 -7.49 3.57
CA MET A 132 -17.21 -6.52 3.05
C MET A 132 -17.20 -5.30 3.96
N LEU A 133 -16.86 -4.15 3.40
CA LEU A 133 -16.76 -2.89 4.11
C LEU A 133 -17.81 -1.91 3.58
N GLU A 134 -18.51 -1.20 4.48
CA GLU A 134 -19.33 -0.05 4.11
C GLU A 134 -18.45 1.19 4.09
N LYS A 135 -18.40 1.92 2.98
CA LYS A 135 -17.74 3.22 2.90
C LYS A 135 -18.52 4.23 3.73
N ARG A 136 -17.82 4.97 4.60
CA ARG A 136 -18.45 5.88 5.58
C ARG A 136 -17.89 7.28 5.53
N TYR A 137 -16.66 7.43 5.04
CA TYR A 137 -16.02 8.71 4.80
C TYR A 137 -14.86 8.55 3.82
N ALA A 138 -14.58 9.55 3.01
CA ALA A 138 -13.33 9.72 2.29
C ALA A 138 -12.76 11.12 2.55
N GLY A 139 -11.45 11.22 2.72
CA GLY A 139 -10.75 12.49 2.89
C GLY A 139 -11.05 13.45 1.74
N ARG A 140 -11.12 14.75 2.05
CA ARG A 140 -11.55 15.77 1.08
C ARG A 140 -10.57 15.96 -0.08
N LEU A 141 -9.27 15.94 0.22
CA LEU A 141 -8.24 16.12 -0.80
C LEU A 141 -8.11 14.87 -1.67
N GLU A 142 -7.83 15.08 -2.95
CA GLU A 142 -7.44 14.02 -3.87
C GLU A 142 -6.01 13.56 -3.61
N THR A 143 -5.70 12.34 -4.03
CA THR A 143 -4.34 11.80 -3.97
C THR A 143 -3.46 12.53 -5.00
N ARG A 144 -2.49 13.30 -4.49
CA ARG A 144 -1.53 14.08 -5.28
C ARG A 144 -0.11 13.56 -5.18
N ASN A 145 0.19 12.79 -4.16
CA ASN A 145 1.50 12.20 -3.91
C ASN A 145 1.37 10.69 -3.70
N HIS A 146 2.52 10.02 -3.61
CA HIS A 146 2.59 8.61 -3.19
C HIS A 146 3.82 8.35 -2.34
N LEU A 147 3.76 7.32 -1.51
CA LEU A 147 4.90 6.86 -0.72
C LEU A 147 5.83 6.03 -1.61
N ALA A 148 7.12 6.33 -1.58
CA ALA A 148 8.11 5.73 -2.48
C ALA A 148 8.44 4.25 -2.18
N SER A 149 7.99 3.71 -1.03
CA SER A 149 8.24 2.31 -0.65
C SER A 149 7.29 1.80 0.45
N ASP A 150 7.24 0.48 0.64
CA ASP A 150 6.50 -0.14 1.75
C ASP A 150 7.15 0.25 3.08
N SER A 151 8.47 0.39 3.09
CA SER A 151 9.23 0.90 4.24
C SER A 151 8.82 2.33 4.62
N ALA A 152 8.53 3.20 3.64
CA ALA A 152 8.02 4.54 3.89
C ALA A 152 6.64 4.49 4.55
N PHE A 153 5.77 3.58 4.10
CA PHE A 153 4.47 3.34 4.72
C PHE A 153 4.59 2.87 6.17
N GLU A 154 5.49 1.92 6.45
CA GLU A 154 5.71 1.42 7.82
C GLU A 154 6.25 2.50 8.77
N ARG A 155 6.99 3.50 8.27
CA ARG A 155 7.46 4.65 9.06
C ARG A 155 6.34 5.61 9.45
N ILE A 156 5.31 5.77 8.60
CA ILE A 156 4.16 6.64 8.90
C ILE A 156 3.03 5.92 9.63
N ARG A 157 2.91 4.60 9.45
CA ARG A 157 1.85 3.82 10.07
C ARG A 157 2.05 3.86 11.59
N PRO A 158 0.98 4.02 12.38
CA PRO A 158 1.07 3.83 13.82
C PRO A 158 1.73 2.47 14.12
N ARG A 159 2.73 2.44 15.02
CA ARG A 159 3.44 1.21 15.43
C ARG A 159 2.55 0.12 16.07
N ILE A 160 1.25 0.36 16.15
CA ILE A 160 0.28 -0.60 16.66
C ILE A 160 0.05 -1.63 15.54
N LYS A 161 0.43 -2.89 15.81
CA LYS A 161 0.01 -4.02 14.99
C LYS A 161 -1.50 -3.90 14.80
N THR A 162 -1.93 -3.65 13.57
CA THR A 162 -3.34 -3.50 13.27
C THR A 162 -3.85 -4.92 13.05
N PRO A 163 -4.58 -5.56 13.99
CA PRO A 163 -5.15 -6.88 13.74
C PRO A 163 -6.15 -6.79 12.58
N PRO A 164 -6.49 -7.90 11.90
CA PRO A 164 -7.63 -7.94 10.98
C PRO A 164 -8.88 -7.36 11.67
N PRO A 165 -9.80 -6.71 10.93
CA PRO A 165 -11.09 -6.35 11.52
C PRO A 165 -11.85 -7.65 11.82
N GLU A 166 -12.30 -7.79 13.06
CA GLU A 166 -12.91 -8.99 13.63
C GLU A 166 -14.38 -8.78 14.01
N ALA A 167 -14.79 -7.55 14.29
CA ALA A 167 -16.12 -7.26 14.83
C ALA A 167 -16.79 -6.05 14.16
N LYS A 168 -18.12 -6.11 14.09
CA LYS A 168 -18.95 -4.94 13.75
C LYS A 168 -18.65 -3.80 14.74
N GLY A 169 -18.64 -2.56 14.25
CA GLY A 169 -18.28 -1.38 15.05
C GLY A 169 -16.78 -1.01 15.01
N GLN A 170 -15.96 -1.78 14.29
CA GLN A 170 -14.60 -1.38 13.96
C GLN A 170 -14.56 -0.58 12.65
N TRP A 171 -13.79 0.52 12.68
CA TRP A 171 -13.56 1.44 11.57
C TRP A 171 -12.16 1.23 11.02
N VAL A 172 -12.09 0.82 9.77
CA VAL A 172 -10.85 0.60 9.02
C VAL A 172 -10.50 1.90 8.31
N ILE A 173 -9.24 2.32 8.40
CA ILE A 173 -8.70 3.45 7.65
C ILE A 173 -7.83 2.88 6.53
N LEU A 174 -8.23 3.08 5.28
CA LEU A 174 -7.55 2.61 4.09
C LEU A 174 -6.92 3.79 3.35
N MET A 175 -5.68 3.60 2.89
CA MET A 175 -5.00 4.52 2.00
C MET A 175 -5.41 4.23 0.55
N ASP A 176 -5.61 5.26 -0.26
CA ASP A 176 -5.79 5.13 -1.71
C ASP A 176 -4.61 4.33 -2.30
N PRO A 177 -4.85 3.29 -3.12
CA PRO A 177 -3.77 2.54 -3.77
C PRO A 177 -2.82 3.45 -4.56
N ARG A 178 -3.31 4.57 -5.14
CA ARG A 178 -2.46 5.57 -5.80
C ARG A 178 -1.47 6.26 -4.86
N GLY A 179 -1.69 6.16 -3.56
CA GLY A 179 -0.83 6.72 -2.52
C GLY A 179 0.36 5.83 -2.14
N ILE A 180 0.52 4.64 -2.72
CA ILE A 180 1.68 3.78 -2.50
C ILE A 180 2.43 3.49 -3.80
N TYR A 181 3.75 3.41 -3.72
CA TYR A 181 4.60 2.98 -4.85
C TYR A 181 4.03 1.71 -5.44
N ASP A 182 3.91 1.68 -6.77
CA ASP A 182 3.30 0.61 -7.57
C ASP A 182 1.78 0.60 -7.75
N GLY A 183 1.02 1.41 -7.00
CA GLY A 183 -0.42 1.57 -7.22
C GLY A 183 -1.28 0.31 -7.04
N ARG A 184 -0.78 -0.75 -6.39
CA ARG A 184 -1.45 -2.06 -6.36
C ARG A 184 -2.57 -2.19 -5.34
N ALA A 185 -2.30 -1.83 -4.08
CA ALA A 185 -3.11 -2.25 -2.96
C ALA A 185 -3.46 -1.08 -2.04
N ALA A 186 -4.73 -1.01 -1.66
CA ALA A 186 -5.17 -0.14 -0.58
C ALA A 186 -4.54 -0.65 0.72
N ARG A 187 -3.60 0.11 1.29
CA ARG A 187 -2.99 -0.28 2.58
C ARG A 187 -3.84 0.20 3.73
N ARG A 188 -4.02 -0.66 4.72
CA ARG A 188 -4.65 -0.26 5.98
C ARG A 188 -3.69 0.55 6.84
N ALA A 189 -4.01 1.83 7.01
CA ALA A 189 -3.27 2.77 7.85
C ALA A 189 -3.68 2.72 9.33
N GLY A 190 -4.86 2.19 9.64
CA GLY A 190 -5.31 2.04 11.02
C GLY A 190 -6.62 1.29 11.20
N LEU A 191 -6.91 0.98 12.46
CA LEU A 191 -8.16 0.38 12.93
C LEU A 191 -8.53 1.02 14.27
N THR A 192 -9.79 1.40 14.44
CA THR A 192 -10.28 1.96 15.71
C THR A 192 -11.77 1.66 15.88
N THR A 193 -12.27 1.71 17.11
CA THR A 193 -13.70 1.57 17.43
C THR A 193 -14.43 2.92 17.47
N ASP A 194 -13.70 4.04 17.44
CA ASP A 194 -14.27 5.40 17.44
C ASP A 194 -14.27 6.00 16.03
N TYR A 195 -15.47 6.20 15.48
CA TYR A 195 -15.66 6.82 14.17
C TYR A 195 -15.07 8.22 14.06
N ARG A 196 -15.25 9.07 15.09
CA ARG A 196 -14.72 10.45 15.08
C ARG A 196 -13.21 10.43 15.07
N ARG A 197 -12.59 9.50 15.82
CA ARG A 197 -11.14 9.29 15.77
C ARG A 197 -10.68 8.79 14.41
N ALA A 198 -11.43 7.89 13.77
CA ALA A 198 -11.10 7.40 12.43
C ALA A 198 -11.08 8.53 11.39
N VAL A 199 -12.13 9.35 11.35
CA VAL A 199 -12.24 10.51 10.45
C VAL A 199 -11.12 11.52 10.69
N ARG A 200 -10.90 11.94 11.95
CA ARG A 200 -9.79 12.86 12.29
C ARG A 200 -8.42 12.32 11.88
N THR A 201 -8.22 11.01 11.99
CA THR A 201 -6.96 10.37 11.60
C THR A 201 -6.81 10.35 10.07
N ALA A 202 -7.87 10.01 9.35
CA ALA A 202 -7.90 10.04 7.89
C ALA A 202 -7.62 11.46 7.36
N ASP A 203 -8.27 12.48 7.92
CA ASP A 203 -8.05 13.88 7.51
C ASP A 203 -6.62 14.33 7.82
N ARG A 204 -6.11 14.06 9.02
CA ARG A 204 -4.73 14.45 9.38
C ARG A 204 -3.69 13.77 8.48
N LEU A 205 -3.89 12.50 8.14
CA LEU A 205 -3.00 11.80 7.21
C LEU A 205 -3.15 12.34 5.78
N THR A 206 -4.38 12.67 5.38
CA THR A 206 -4.68 13.27 4.07
C THR A 206 -3.99 14.61 3.91
N GLU A 207 -4.10 15.51 4.89
CA GLU A 207 -3.42 16.80 4.88
C GLU A 207 -1.91 16.65 4.92
N TRP A 208 -1.40 15.74 5.75
CA TRP A 208 0.03 15.57 5.91
C TRP A 208 0.71 14.95 4.68
N LEU A 209 0.06 14.01 3.99
CA LEU A 209 0.67 13.28 2.88
C LEU A 209 0.15 13.73 1.51
N GLU A 210 -0.97 14.44 1.47
CA GLU A 210 -1.75 14.72 0.25
C GLU A 210 -2.13 13.41 -0.48
N ILE A 211 -2.50 12.40 0.31
CA ILE A 211 -2.99 11.09 -0.14
C ILE A 211 -4.40 10.91 0.43
N ARG A 212 -5.36 10.49 -0.39
CA ARG A 212 -6.73 10.28 0.11
C ARG A 212 -6.82 9.03 0.98
N PHE A 213 -7.50 9.15 2.11
CA PHE A 213 -7.83 8.01 2.97
C PHE A 213 -9.35 7.79 3.04
N VAL A 214 -9.76 6.53 3.07
CA VAL A 214 -11.16 6.11 3.26
C VAL A 214 -11.32 5.53 4.66
N VAL A 215 -12.41 5.91 5.34
CA VAL A 215 -12.89 5.24 6.54
C VAL A 215 -14.07 4.37 6.17
N ALA A 216 -13.99 3.09 6.55
CA ALA A 216 -15.02 2.12 6.27
C ALA A 216 -15.36 1.28 7.51
N ALA A 217 -16.63 0.90 7.64
CA ALA A 217 -17.10 0.02 8.70
C ALA A 217 -17.08 -1.44 8.22
N LEU A 218 -16.66 -2.37 9.08
CA LEU A 218 -16.82 -3.80 8.79
C LEU A 218 -18.31 -4.16 8.77
N ALA A 219 -18.81 -4.61 7.61
CA ALA A 219 -20.18 -5.08 7.44
C ALA A 219 -20.26 -6.61 7.58
N ALA A 220 -19.35 -7.34 6.90
CA ALA A 220 -19.23 -8.79 7.02
C ALA A 220 -17.80 -9.27 6.80
N LYS A 221 -17.47 -10.43 7.37
CA LYS A 221 -16.24 -11.18 7.13
C LYS A 221 -16.61 -12.45 6.37
N ILE A 222 -16.05 -12.62 5.17
CA ILE A 222 -16.33 -13.73 4.27
C ILE A 222 -15.13 -14.67 4.29
N HIS A 223 -15.40 -15.95 4.52
CA HIS A 223 -14.41 -17.02 4.44
C HIS A 223 -14.52 -17.67 3.06
N THR A 224 -13.46 -17.59 2.25
CA THR A 224 -13.39 -18.38 1.01
C THR A 224 -12.76 -19.73 1.33
N HIS A 225 -13.51 -20.82 1.14
CA HIS A 225 -13.00 -22.19 1.22
C HIS A 225 -12.34 -22.59 -0.09
#